data_AF-A0A842PHM3-F1
#
_entry.id   AF-A0A842PHM3-F1
#
_cell.length_a   1.000
_cell.length_b   1.000
_cell.length_c   1.000
_cell.angle_alpha   90.00
_cell.angle_beta   90.00
_cell.angle_gamma   90.00
#
_symmetry.space_group_name_H-M   'P 1'
#
loop_
_entity.id
_entity.type
_entity.pdbx_description
1 polymer ?
#
loop_
_entity_poly.entity_id
_entity_poly.type
_entity_poly.pdbx_seq_one_letter_code
_entity_poly.pdbx_strand_id
1 'polypeptide(L)'
;VDGKIIHESKAQAQAIHLHTDLSRREDQAAEMTNLHYQPPHYAIAECLEDDDILGALAILIRCVNTLKWKRVIETARTYRVINTLGFCMECINKEANKEIFSEKILEKIEKSVEKRTEIIGKITEFGTTIYQRFHFQTLEKKWNVEYNQANVFTKAVEDLVR
;
A
#
# COMPACT_ATOMS: atom_id res chain seq x y z
N VAL A 1 19.07 4.99 33.47
CA VAL A 1 19.74 5.36 32.21
C VAL A 1 18.72 5.18 31.12
N ASP A 2 18.19 6.29 30.60
CA ASP A 2 17.06 6.35 29.68
C ASP A 2 17.41 5.78 28.31
N GLY A 3 16.67 4.74 27.91
CA GLY A 3 16.78 4.11 26.60
C GLY A 3 16.11 4.97 25.53
N LYS A 4 16.89 5.83 24.90
CA LYS A 4 16.45 6.60 23.73
C LYS A 4 16.63 5.73 22.48
N ILE A 5 15.53 5.31 21.86
CA ILE A 5 15.57 4.72 20.51
C ILE A 5 15.80 5.88 19.54
N ILE A 6 16.94 5.85 18.86
CA ILE A 6 17.33 6.84 17.84
C ILE A 6 16.87 6.26 16.50
N HIS A 7 15.88 6.88 15.86
CA HIS A 7 15.57 6.61 14.46
C HIS A 7 16.62 7.31 13.59
N GLU A 8 17.65 6.58 13.16
CA GLU A 8 18.54 7.05 12.10
C GLU A 8 17.83 6.88 10.75
N SER A 9 17.22 7.98 10.29
CA SER A 9 16.86 8.15 8.88
C SER A 9 18.15 8.28 8.06
N LYS A 10 18.48 7.25 7.29
CA LYS A 10 19.39 7.37 6.14
C LYS A 10 18.78 6.64 4.95
N ALA A 11 18.33 7.45 3.99
CA ALA A 11 18.04 7.03 2.63
C ALA A 11 19.25 6.26 2.05
N GLN A 12 19.18 4.94 2.09
CA GLN A 12 19.93 4.07 1.20
C GLN A 12 18.91 3.42 0.28
N ALA A 13 19.14 3.46 -1.03
CA ALA A 13 18.30 2.77 -2.00
C ALA A 13 18.29 1.27 -1.68
N GLN A 14 17.23 0.80 -1.02
CA GLN A 14 17.06 -0.58 -0.62
C GLN A 14 16.42 -1.35 -1.78
N ALA A 15 17.13 -2.33 -2.31
CA ALA A 15 16.61 -3.24 -3.31
C ALA A 15 15.71 -4.29 -2.62
N ILE A 16 14.39 -4.12 -2.75
CA ILE A 16 13.41 -5.09 -2.25
C ILE A 16 13.35 -6.27 -3.23
N HIS A 17 13.90 -7.43 -2.85
CA HIS A 17 13.79 -8.68 -3.61
C HIS A 17 12.65 -9.55 -3.04
N LEU A 18 11.51 -9.63 -3.74
CA LEU A 18 10.44 -10.60 -3.46
C LEU A 18 10.75 -11.93 -4.16
N HIS A 19 11.11 -12.97 -3.42
CA HIS A 19 11.20 -14.34 -3.95
C HIS A 19 9.85 -15.06 -3.91
N THR A 20 9.53 -15.71 -5.03
CA THR A 20 8.24 -16.30 -5.42
C THR A 20 7.90 -17.66 -4.80
N ASP A 21 8.53 -18.06 -3.71
CA ASP A 21 8.41 -19.44 -3.20
C ASP A 21 8.19 -19.47 -1.67
N LEU A 22 6.97 -19.14 -1.26
CA LEU A 22 6.55 -19.10 0.15
C LEU A 22 5.45 -20.13 0.42
N SER A 23 5.78 -21.41 0.26
CA SER A 23 4.94 -22.49 0.79
C SER A 23 5.30 -22.86 2.24
N ARG A 24 6.34 -22.26 2.87
CA ARG A 24 6.84 -22.85 4.14
C ARG A 24 7.64 -22.04 5.15
N ARG A 25 7.61 -20.69 5.18
CA ARG A 25 8.28 -19.93 6.27
C ARG A 25 7.47 -18.70 6.66
N GLU A 26 6.67 -18.85 7.71
CA GLU A 26 5.61 -17.89 8.02
C GLU A 26 5.94 -16.82 9.07
N ASP A 27 7.08 -16.84 9.77
CA ASP A 27 7.21 -15.96 10.97
C ASP A 27 8.61 -15.47 11.35
N GLN A 28 9.61 -15.46 10.46
CA GLN A 28 10.93 -14.92 10.83
C GLN A 28 11.52 -14.06 9.72
N ALA A 29 11.89 -12.83 10.08
CA ALA A 29 12.93 -12.08 9.39
C ALA A 29 14.20 -12.92 9.46
N ALA A 30 14.45 -13.74 8.45
CA ALA A 30 15.66 -14.53 8.37
C ALA A 30 16.78 -13.61 7.91
N GLU A 31 17.68 -13.24 8.84
CA GLU A 31 18.94 -12.60 8.51
C GLU A 31 19.84 -13.62 7.81
N MET A 32 19.65 -13.80 6.52
CA MET A 32 20.65 -14.42 5.66
C MET A 32 21.60 -13.33 5.19
N THR A 33 22.72 -13.17 5.88
CA THR A 33 23.92 -12.41 5.46
C THR A 33 23.60 -11.12 4.66
N ASN A 34 23.37 -10.02 5.38
CA ASN A 34 23.11 -8.66 4.86
C ASN A 34 21.77 -8.43 4.13
N LEU A 35 20.85 -9.40 4.14
CA LEU A 35 19.48 -9.21 3.64
C LEU A 35 18.51 -9.22 4.82
N HIS A 36 17.94 -8.05 5.13
CA HIS A 36 16.85 -7.95 6.09
C HIS A 36 15.55 -8.31 5.37
N TYR A 37 15.00 -9.49 5.71
CA TYR A 37 13.71 -9.90 5.19
C TYR A 37 12.60 -9.14 5.92
N GLN A 38 11.98 -8.20 5.23
CA GLN A 38 10.83 -7.48 5.76
C GLN A 38 9.53 -8.20 5.36
N PRO A 39 8.66 -8.53 6.33
CA PRO A 39 7.39 -9.14 6.01
C PRO A 39 6.52 -8.22 5.11
N PRO A 40 5.76 -8.76 4.14
CA PRO A 40 5.02 -7.97 3.17
C PRO A 40 4.08 -6.91 3.77
N HIS A 41 3.49 -7.18 4.95
CA HIS A 41 2.59 -6.23 5.61
C HIS A 41 3.29 -4.96 6.09
N TYR A 42 4.55 -5.06 6.53
CA TYR A 42 5.36 -3.89 6.89
C TYR A 42 5.79 -3.14 5.64
N ALA A 43 6.27 -3.86 4.61
CA ALA A 43 6.69 -3.23 3.36
C ALA A 43 5.53 -2.47 2.68
N ILE A 44 4.32 -3.02 2.68
CA ILE A 44 3.12 -2.31 2.18
C ILE A 44 2.88 -1.04 2.98
N ALA A 45 2.88 -1.13 4.32
CA ALA A 45 2.56 0.00 5.17
C ALA A 45 3.59 1.13 5.06
N GLU A 46 4.89 0.79 5.01
CA GLU A 46 5.98 1.75 4.81
C GLU A 46 5.92 2.41 3.43
N CYS A 47 5.70 1.65 2.36
CA CYS A 47 5.49 2.24 1.03
C CYS A 47 4.32 3.23 1.02
N LEU A 48 3.21 2.91 1.68
CA LEU A 48 2.07 3.83 1.77
C LEU A 48 2.36 5.05 2.65
N GLU A 49 3.12 4.91 3.72
CA GLU A 49 3.53 6.02 4.59
C GLU A 49 4.49 6.97 3.86
N ASP A 50 5.37 6.44 3.02
CA ASP A 50 6.32 7.19 2.19
C ASP A 50 5.71 7.71 0.86
N ASP A 51 4.38 7.60 0.69
CA ASP A 51 3.65 7.93 -0.54
C ASP A 51 4.13 7.17 -1.80
N ASP A 52 4.84 6.05 -1.65
CA ASP A 52 5.18 5.12 -2.74
C ASP A 52 4.02 4.17 -3.04
N ILE A 53 2.96 4.74 -3.62
CA ILE A 53 1.74 4.01 -3.96
C ILE A 53 2.01 2.87 -4.94
N LEU A 54 2.87 3.09 -5.95
CA LEU A 54 3.18 2.05 -6.94
C LEU A 54 3.93 0.88 -6.30
N GLY A 55 4.90 1.14 -5.41
CA GLY A 55 5.59 0.10 -4.65
C GLY A 55 4.64 -0.72 -3.78
N ALA A 56 3.74 -0.05 -3.04
CA ALA A 56 2.73 -0.72 -2.23
C ALA A 56 1.80 -1.61 -3.08
N LEU A 57 1.32 -1.08 -4.22
CA LEU A 57 0.44 -1.80 -5.14
C LEU A 57 1.13 -3.02 -5.77
N ALA A 58 2.40 -2.91 -6.13
CA ALA A 58 3.18 -4.05 -6.64
C ALA A 58 3.19 -5.21 -5.66
N ILE A 59 3.39 -4.94 -4.37
CA ILE A 59 3.39 -5.97 -3.33
C ILE A 59 1.96 -6.51 -3.10
N LEU A 60 0.97 -5.62 -2.97
CA LEU A 60 -0.44 -6.00 -2.74
C LEU A 60 -0.98 -6.91 -3.82
N ILE A 61 -0.78 -6.55 -5.10
CA ILE A 61 -1.27 -7.31 -6.25
C ILE A 61 -0.49 -8.63 -6.37
N ARG A 62 0.84 -8.60 -6.25
CA ARG A 62 1.67 -9.80 -6.43
C ARG A 62 1.42 -10.86 -5.37
N CYS A 63 1.13 -10.43 -4.14
CA CYS A 63 0.96 -11.30 -2.98
C CYS A 63 -0.52 -11.47 -2.57
N VAL A 64 -1.49 -10.99 -3.36
CA VAL A 64 -2.91 -10.92 -2.97
C VAL A 64 -3.47 -12.21 -2.37
N ASN A 65 -3.07 -13.37 -2.91
CA ASN A 65 -3.52 -14.70 -2.48
C ASN A 65 -2.72 -15.29 -1.31
N THR A 66 -1.55 -14.72 -1.00
CA THR A 66 -0.65 -15.20 0.07
C THR A 66 -0.59 -14.23 1.25
N LEU A 67 -1.21 -13.05 1.14
CA LEU A 67 -1.21 -12.06 2.21
C LEU A 67 -2.05 -12.53 3.40
N LYS A 68 -1.42 -12.48 4.58
CA LYS A 68 -2.12 -12.58 5.86
C LYS A 68 -2.87 -11.27 6.14
N TRP A 69 -4.05 -11.10 5.55
CA TRP A 69 -4.83 -9.85 5.58
C TRP A 69 -5.05 -9.27 6.98
N LYS A 70 -5.22 -10.10 8.01
CA LYS A 70 -5.31 -9.62 9.40
C LYS A 70 -4.08 -8.79 9.79
N ARG A 71 -2.88 -9.26 9.46
CA ARG A 71 -1.63 -8.54 9.74
C ARG A 71 -1.51 -7.27 8.91
N VAL A 72 -1.88 -7.31 7.62
CA VAL A 72 -1.89 -6.13 6.75
C VAL A 72 -2.75 -5.01 7.35
N ILE A 73 -3.97 -5.35 7.80
CA ILE A 73 -4.89 -4.38 8.41
C ILE A 73 -4.34 -3.86 9.74
N GLU A 74 -3.82 -4.73 10.60
CA GLU A 74 -3.23 -4.33 11.89
C GLU A 74 -2.03 -3.38 11.68
N THR A 75 -1.12 -3.72 10.76
CA THR A 75 0.05 -2.89 10.46
C THR A 75 -0.34 -1.57 9.81
N ALA A 76 -1.26 -1.55 8.85
CA ALA A 76 -1.73 -0.31 8.23
C ALA A 76 -2.38 0.64 9.26
N ARG A 77 -3.04 0.11 10.29
CA ARG A 77 -3.54 0.92 11.42
C ARG A 77 -2.41 1.46 12.28
N THR A 78 -1.39 0.66 12.58
CA THR A 78 -0.21 1.10 13.34
C THR A 78 0.52 2.23 12.63
N TYR A 79 0.72 2.10 11.32
CA TYR A 79 1.38 3.08 10.46
C TYR A 79 0.45 4.21 10.02
N ARG A 80 -0.82 4.20 10.45
CA ARG A 80 -1.77 5.28 10.16
C ARG A 80 -2.01 5.51 8.65
N VAL A 81 -2.05 4.43 7.89
CA VAL A 81 -2.27 4.39 6.43
C VAL A 81 -3.47 3.53 6.04
N ILE A 82 -4.38 3.24 6.98
CA ILE A 82 -5.51 2.33 6.76
C ILE A 82 -6.52 2.89 5.74
N ASN A 83 -6.71 4.22 5.74
CA ASN A 83 -7.58 4.89 4.78
C ASN A 83 -6.98 4.84 3.39
N THR A 84 -5.69 5.18 3.28
CA THR A 84 -4.89 5.08 2.05
C THR A 84 -4.90 3.66 1.49
N LEU A 85 -4.70 2.63 2.32
CA LEU A 85 -4.74 1.23 1.91
C LEU A 85 -6.08 0.87 1.25
N GLY A 86 -7.20 1.18 1.92
CA GLY A 86 -8.54 0.89 1.40
C GLY A 86 -8.82 1.63 0.10
N PHE A 87 -8.45 2.91 0.04
CA PHE A 87 -8.56 3.73 -1.16
C PHE A 87 -7.79 3.11 -2.34
N CYS A 88 -6.51 2.77 -2.17
CA CYS A 88 -5.68 2.19 -3.22
C CYS A 88 -6.24 0.86 -3.75
N MET A 89 -6.73 -0.01 -2.85
CA MET A 89 -7.31 -1.30 -3.25
C MET A 89 -8.59 -1.12 -4.08
N GLU A 90 -9.48 -0.21 -3.68
CA GLU A 90 -10.72 0.03 -4.40
C GLU A 90 -10.48 0.77 -5.73
N CYS A 91 -9.50 1.69 -5.79
CA CYS A 91 -9.04 2.30 -7.03
C CYS A 91 -8.54 1.26 -8.04
N ILE A 92 -7.77 0.26 -7.58
CA ILE A 92 -7.28 -0.81 -8.46
C ILE A 92 -8.40 -1.70 -8.98
N ASN A 93 -9.35 -2.10 -8.14
CA ASN A 93 -10.53 -2.85 -8.60
C ASN A 93 -11.32 -2.06 -9.65
N LYS A 94 -11.52 -0.76 -9.40
CA LYS A 94 -12.24 0.15 -10.31
C LYS A 94 -11.52 0.29 -11.66
N GLU A 95 -10.21 0.55 -11.61
CA GLU A 95 -9.39 0.77 -12.82
C GLU A 95 -9.24 -0.52 -13.64
N ALA A 96 -9.06 -1.67 -12.98
CA ALA A 96 -8.96 -2.97 -13.64
C ALA A 96 -10.32 -3.51 -14.14
N ASN A 97 -11.43 -2.87 -13.74
CA ASN A 97 -12.79 -3.34 -13.94
C ASN A 97 -12.97 -4.83 -13.55
N LYS A 98 -12.30 -5.27 -12.47
CA LYS A 98 -12.36 -6.64 -11.95
C LYS A 98 -12.10 -6.66 -10.44
N GLU A 99 -12.60 -7.70 -9.78
CA GLU A 99 -12.32 -7.94 -8.36
C GLU A 99 -10.91 -8.54 -8.19
N ILE A 100 -9.91 -7.69 -7.94
CA ILE A 100 -8.56 -8.12 -7.54
C ILE A 100 -8.53 -8.33 -6.03
N PHE A 101 -9.07 -7.37 -5.29
CA PHE A 101 -9.26 -7.45 -3.84
C PHE A 101 -10.73 -7.70 -3.54
N SER A 102 -11.06 -8.77 -2.82
CA SER A 102 -12.47 -9.11 -2.61
C SER A 102 -13.19 -8.10 -1.73
N GLU A 103 -14.49 -7.91 -2.02
CA GLU A 103 -15.38 -7.02 -1.28
C GLU A 103 -15.33 -7.28 0.24
N LYS A 104 -15.25 -8.55 0.64
CA LYS A 104 -15.14 -8.95 2.06
C LYS A 104 -13.91 -8.39 2.77
N ILE A 105 -12.78 -8.21 2.07
CA ILE A 105 -11.60 -7.57 2.67
C ILE A 105 -11.83 -6.05 2.73
N LEU A 106 -12.36 -5.44 1.67
CA LEU A 106 -12.64 -4.00 1.63
C LEU A 106 -13.61 -3.59 2.76
N GLU A 107 -14.69 -4.34 2.99
CA GLU A 107 -15.62 -4.11 4.10
C GLU A 107 -14.94 -4.17 5.48
N LYS A 108 -13.92 -5.02 5.66
CA LYS A 108 -13.17 -5.11 6.93
C LYS A 108 -12.28 -3.89 7.13
N ILE A 109 -11.65 -3.42 6.07
CA ILE A 109 -10.82 -2.21 6.09
C ILE A 109 -11.72 -0.99 6.33
N GLU A 110 -12.88 -0.93 5.68
CA GLU A 110 -13.86 0.16 5.81
C GLU A 110 -14.33 0.34 7.26
N LYS A 111 -14.55 -0.76 8.00
CA LYS A 111 -14.87 -0.73 9.44
C LYS A 111 -13.75 -0.14 10.31
N SER A 112 -12.54 -0.04 9.78
CA SER A 112 -11.36 0.50 10.46
C SER A 112 -10.98 1.90 9.98
N VAL A 113 -11.80 2.53 9.13
CA VAL A 113 -11.54 3.87 8.58
C VAL A 113 -11.47 4.91 9.70
N GLU A 114 -10.45 5.74 9.62
CA GLU A 114 -10.22 6.82 10.55
C GLU A 114 -10.88 8.13 10.07
N LYS A 115 -11.33 8.95 11.03
CA LYS A 115 -11.95 10.26 10.74
C LYS A 115 -10.95 11.33 10.29
N ARG A 116 -9.64 11.08 10.38
CA ARG A 116 -8.63 12.00 9.85
C ARG A 116 -8.55 11.85 8.33
N THR A 117 -8.38 12.95 7.63
CA THR A 117 -8.11 12.93 6.20
C THR A 117 -6.64 12.60 5.99
N GLU A 118 -6.34 11.55 5.22
CA GLU A 118 -4.97 11.22 4.77
C GLU A 118 -4.73 11.90 3.41
N ILE A 119 -3.51 12.39 3.17
CA ILE A 119 -3.17 13.07 1.91
C ILE A 119 -2.17 12.18 1.18
N ILE A 120 -2.49 11.78 -0.05
CA ILE A 120 -1.59 11.03 -0.94
C ILE A 120 -0.91 12.06 -1.86
N GLY A 121 0.29 12.49 -1.49
CA GLY A 121 0.84 13.78 -1.90
C GLY A 121 1.95 13.77 -2.95
N LYS A 122 2.58 12.64 -3.27
CA LYS A 122 3.78 12.66 -4.12
C LYS A 122 3.49 12.93 -5.59
N ILE A 123 3.63 14.19 -5.98
CA ILE A 123 3.67 14.64 -7.38
C ILE A 123 5.09 14.43 -7.89
N THR A 124 5.27 13.52 -8.83
CA THR A 124 6.37 13.63 -9.79
C THR A 124 5.81 13.39 -11.18
N GLU A 125 5.93 14.43 -12.00
CA GLU A 125 5.67 14.48 -13.44
C GLU A 125 4.22 14.67 -13.90
N PHE A 126 3.90 15.95 -14.13
CA PHE A 126 3.03 16.52 -15.16
C PHE A 126 1.68 15.82 -15.45
N GLY A 127 0.61 16.47 -14.99
CA GLY A 127 -0.67 16.45 -15.69
C GLY A 127 -1.72 15.52 -15.08
N THR A 128 -2.23 15.84 -13.90
CA THR A 128 -3.61 15.48 -13.56
C THR A 128 -4.52 16.24 -14.53
N THR A 129 -4.99 15.60 -15.59
CA THR A 129 -6.10 16.16 -16.37
C THR A 129 -7.30 16.30 -15.43
N ILE A 130 -8.12 17.35 -15.61
CA ILE A 130 -9.32 17.58 -14.79
C ILE A 130 -10.17 16.30 -14.69
N TYR A 131 -10.22 15.52 -15.77
CA TYR A 131 -10.91 14.23 -15.85
C TYR A 131 -10.47 13.21 -14.77
N GLN A 132 -9.18 13.10 -14.49
CA GLN A 132 -8.65 12.15 -13.50
C GLN A 132 -9.00 12.53 -12.08
N ARG A 133 -9.05 13.84 -11.79
CA ARG A 133 -9.47 14.35 -10.48
C ARG A 133 -10.91 13.98 -10.16
N PHE A 134 -11.79 13.87 -11.16
CA PHE A 134 -13.18 13.44 -10.93
C PHE A 134 -13.35 11.92 -10.87
N HIS A 135 -12.39 11.15 -11.39
CA HIS A 135 -12.52 9.71 -11.53
C HIS A 135 -12.63 8.98 -10.17
N PHE A 136 -11.95 9.46 -9.14
CA PHE A 136 -11.90 8.83 -7.82
C PHE A 136 -12.59 9.60 -6.69
N GLN A 137 -13.29 10.72 -6.95
CA GLN A 137 -13.86 11.57 -5.90
C GLN A 137 -14.81 10.86 -4.94
N THR A 138 -15.61 9.91 -5.44
CA THR A 138 -16.48 9.12 -4.58
C THR A 138 -15.68 8.24 -3.62
N LEU A 139 -14.55 7.71 -4.08
CA LEU A 139 -13.64 6.90 -3.25
C LEU A 139 -12.85 7.77 -2.27
N GLU A 140 -12.38 8.95 -2.69
CA GLU A 140 -11.72 9.94 -1.82
C GLU A 140 -12.61 10.27 -0.60
N LYS A 141 -13.90 10.54 -0.85
CA LYS A 141 -14.87 10.81 0.20
C LYS A 141 -15.13 9.58 1.09
N LYS A 142 -15.27 8.40 0.48
CA LYS A 142 -15.53 7.15 1.21
C LYS A 142 -14.40 6.83 2.18
N TRP A 143 -13.17 6.93 1.71
CA TRP A 143 -11.97 6.57 2.50
C TRP A 143 -11.41 7.73 3.31
N ASN A 144 -11.95 8.94 3.15
CA ASN A 144 -11.43 10.14 3.80
C ASN A 144 -9.95 10.36 3.44
N VAL A 145 -9.69 10.41 2.14
CA VAL A 145 -8.37 10.61 1.53
C VAL A 145 -8.45 11.77 0.56
N GLU A 146 -7.42 12.61 0.53
CA GLU A 146 -7.19 13.58 -0.54
C GLU A 146 -6.10 13.04 -1.47
N TYR A 147 -6.48 12.69 -2.70
CA TYR A 147 -5.59 12.07 -3.67
C TYR A 147 -5.16 13.06 -4.75
N ASN A 148 -3.85 13.27 -4.86
CA ASN A 148 -3.25 14.26 -5.75
C ASN A 148 -2.24 13.65 -6.74
N GLN A 149 -2.28 12.35 -7.00
CA GLN A 149 -1.43 11.70 -8.01
C GLN A 149 -2.15 11.50 -9.34
N ALA A 150 -1.45 11.64 -10.46
CA ALA A 150 -1.97 11.31 -11.79
C ALA A 150 -1.57 9.88 -12.16
N ASN A 151 -2.48 9.12 -12.78
CA ASN A 151 -2.19 7.87 -13.51
C ASN A 151 -1.57 6.68 -12.74
N VAL A 152 -1.29 6.76 -11.43
CA VAL A 152 -0.60 5.67 -10.72
C VAL A 152 -1.38 4.35 -10.76
N PHE A 153 -2.70 4.42 -10.64
CA PHE A 153 -3.57 3.24 -10.69
C PHE A 153 -3.68 2.66 -12.10
N THR A 154 -3.83 3.51 -13.12
CA THR A 154 -3.83 3.10 -14.53
C THR A 154 -2.52 2.37 -14.86
N LYS A 155 -1.38 2.96 -14.49
CA LYS A 155 -0.06 2.34 -14.66
C LYS A 155 0.06 1.02 -13.91
N ALA A 156 -0.36 0.96 -12.65
CA ALA A 156 -0.33 -0.28 -11.88
C ALA A 156 -1.18 -1.38 -12.52
N VAL A 157 -2.34 -1.06 -13.09
CA VAL A 157 -3.15 -2.03 -13.83
C VAL A 157 -2.47 -2.47 -15.12
N GLU A 158 -1.93 -1.55 -15.90
CA GLU A 158 -1.24 -1.87 -17.16
C GLU A 158 0.00 -2.77 -16.93
N ASP A 159 0.78 -2.47 -15.89
CA ASP A 159 2.06 -3.12 -15.61
C ASP A 159 1.92 -4.43 -14.80
N LEU A 160 0.93 -4.52 -13.89
CA LEU A 160 0.90 -5.56 -12.85
C LEU A 160 -0.32 -6.49 -12.92
N VAL A 161 -1.37 -6.12 -13.64
CA VAL A 161 -2.67 -6.81 -13.58
C VAL A 161 -3.02 -7.57 -14.87
N ARG A 162 -2.43 -7.18 -16.01
CA ARG A 162 -2.67 -7.77 -17.33
C ARG A 162 -2.40 -9.28 -17.36
#